data_AF-A0A1H7STV2-F1
#
_entry.id   AF-A0A1H7STV2-F1
#
_cell.length_a   1.000
_cell.length_b   1.000
_cell.length_c   1.000
_cell.angle_alpha   90.00
_cell.angle_beta   90.00
_cell.angle_gamma   90.00
#
_symmetry.space_group_name_H-M   'P 1'
#
loop_
_entity.id
_entity.type
_entity.pdbx_description
1 polymer ?
#
loop_
_entity_poly.entity_id
_entity_poly.type
_entity_poly.pdbx_seq_one_letter_code
_entity_poly.pdbx_strand_id
1 'polypeptide(L)'
;MDKSLITTGMHWMRPGVAIAALALLAVSPAVAQTQALPRGAEKAPEALKPFIGAWDLDKLGAARECTVTFGTEAAGQGRQVRFPATCRRALPILTGVVAWDVVDGAPRLLDGHGKPVIVFSGKADPGRRGKGSDGADYGLDPTGHVRAQQRPAPAGAELAATAAARPTVVDPASAPAATTVPGRYTVMRQVGRDVCKLVLSTSPSANAGAFATSFDGLCPDTGLTIFSPVAWRYEAGRLELIARKGHKIELVFEGGQWRKDPAVGAPLMLKKVP
;
A
#
# COMPACT_ATOMS: atom_id res chain seq x y z
N MET A 1 41.80 12.82 -62.21
CA MET A 1 41.68 12.70 -63.69
C MET A 1 42.28 11.34 -64.00
N ASP A 2 41.59 10.31 -64.47
CA ASP A 2 40.47 10.27 -65.40
C ASP A 2 39.51 9.10 -65.14
N LYS A 3 38.38 9.20 -65.84
CA LYS A 3 37.06 8.59 -65.66
C LYS A 3 36.91 7.18 -66.26
N SER A 4 36.09 6.37 -65.58
CA SER A 4 34.92 5.63 -66.14
C SER A 4 35.18 4.35 -66.96
N LEU A 5 34.53 3.22 -66.59
CA LEU A 5 33.26 2.78 -67.21
C LEU A 5 32.78 1.43 -66.66
N ILE A 6 31.46 1.32 -66.68
CA ILE A 6 30.54 0.27 -66.23
C ILE A 6 30.56 -0.93 -67.19
N THR A 7 30.33 -2.17 -66.71
CA THR A 7 29.42 -3.17 -67.34
C THR A 7 29.32 -4.45 -66.49
N THR A 8 28.13 -4.64 -65.92
CA THR A 8 27.28 -5.84 -65.82
C THR A 8 27.90 -7.23 -66.04
N GLY A 9 27.81 -8.08 -65.01
CA GLY A 9 27.93 -9.54 -65.11
C GLY A 9 27.17 -10.19 -63.95
N MET A 10 26.05 -10.82 -64.29
CA MET A 10 24.98 -11.24 -63.39
C MET A 10 25.03 -12.76 -63.14
N HIS A 11 24.75 -13.13 -61.88
CA HIS A 11 24.48 -14.47 -61.33
C HIS A 11 25.65 -15.47 -61.41
N TRP A 12 25.96 -16.25 -60.38
CA TRP A 12 25.18 -17.40 -59.91
C TRP A 12 25.09 -17.46 -58.37
N MET A 13 23.86 -17.68 -57.89
CA MET A 13 23.53 -17.94 -56.48
C MET A 13 24.02 -19.33 -56.05
N ARG A 14 24.70 -19.40 -54.91
CA ARG A 14 24.80 -20.60 -54.07
C ARG A 14 24.02 -20.32 -52.79
N PRO A 15 23.08 -21.17 -52.35
CA PRO A 15 22.35 -20.93 -51.11
C PRO A 15 23.23 -21.31 -49.92
N GLY A 16 23.89 -20.32 -49.33
CA GLY A 16 24.52 -20.44 -48.01
C GLY A 16 23.47 -20.17 -46.94
N VAL A 17 23.15 -21.18 -46.14
CA VAL A 17 22.31 -21.08 -44.94
C VAL A 17 22.97 -20.11 -43.96
N ALA A 18 22.43 -18.90 -43.86
CA ALA A 18 22.85 -17.91 -42.85
C ALA A 18 22.06 -18.16 -41.56
N ILE A 19 22.72 -18.77 -40.58
CA ILE A 19 22.22 -18.81 -39.19
C ILE A 19 22.47 -17.42 -38.60
N ALA A 20 21.44 -16.58 -38.59
CA ALA A 20 21.46 -15.29 -37.91
C ALA A 20 21.39 -15.50 -36.40
N ALA A 21 22.54 -15.41 -35.72
CA ALA A 21 22.59 -15.33 -34.26
C ALA A 21 22.10 -13.94 -33.82
N LEU A 22 20.82 -13.84 -33.47
CA LEU A 22 20.24 -12.67 -32.81
C LEU A 22 20.78 -12.57 -31.38
N ALA A 23 21.74 -11.67 -31.18
CA ALA A 23 22.19 -11.24 -29.86
C ALA A 23 21.05 -10.43 -29.19
N LEU A 24 20.33 -11.08 -28.29
CA LEU A 24 19.36 -10.44 -27.40
C LEU A 24 20.11 -9.56 -26.39
N LEU A 25 20.17 -8.26 -26.64
CA LEU A 25 20.50 -7.25 -25.64
C LEU A 25 19.41 -7.27 -24.57
N ALA A 26 19.67 -7.96 -23.46
CA ALA A 26 18.84 -7.92 -22.27
C ALA A 26 18.95 -6.53 -21.61
N VAL A 27 18.09 -5.61 -22.03
CA VAL A 27 17.85 -4.35 -21.33
C VAL A 27 17.17 -4.71 -20.01
N SER A 28 17.95 -4.83 -18.95
CA SER A 28 17.41 -4.95 -17.59
C SER A 28 16.72 -3.63 -17.25
N PRO A 29 15.42 -3.62 -16.88
CA PRO A 29 14.82 -2.41 -16.35
C PRO A 29 15.50 -2.13 -15.02
N ALA A 30 16.20 -1.00 -14.93
CA ALA A 30 16.61 -0.44 -13.66
C ALA A 30 15.33 -0.15 -12.88
N VAL A 31 14.94 -1.08 -12.01
CA VAL A 31 13.92 -0.81 -11.00
C VAL A 31 14.54 0.25 -10.11
N ALA A 32 14.13 1.50 -10.27
CA ALA A 32 14.41 2.55 -9.31
C ALA A 32 13.93 2.03 -7.96
N GLN A 33 14.87 1.64 -7.10
CA GLN A 33 14.56 1.17 -5.76
C GLN A 33 14.03 2.37 -4.99
N THR A 34 12.70 2.50 -4.93
CA THR A 34 12.03 3.47 -4.07
C THR A 34 12.44 3.15 -2.64
N GLN A 35 13.42 3.89 -2.11
CA GLN A 35 13.98 3.67 -0.78
C GLN A 35 12.85 3.78 0.25
N ALA A 36 12.61 2.71 0.99
CA ALA A 36 11.58 2.67 2.02
C ALA A 36 11.92 3.64 3.16
N LEU A 37 10.89 4.27 3.74
CA LEU A 37 11.07 5.18 4.88
C LEU A 37 11.63 4.43 6.11
N PRO A 38 12.42 5.11 6.96
CA PRO A 38 12.87 4.55 8.22
C PRO A 38 11.71 4.10 9.10
N ARG A 39 11.90 3.04 9.90
CA ARG A 39 10.91 2.56 10.87
C ARG A 39 10.46 3.70 11.80
N GLY A 40 9.17 3.75 12.12
CA GLY A 40 8.61 4.72 13.05
C GLY A 40 8.46 6.14 12.50
N ALA A 41 8.76 6.36 11.20
CA ALA A 41 8.56 7.65 10.54
C ALA A 41 7.13 8.18 10.70
N GLU A 42 6.15 7.29 10.67
CA GLU A 42 4.73 7.60 10.76
C GLU A 42 4.29 8.09 12.15
N LYS A 43 5.00 7.68 13.22
CA LYS A 43 4.72 8.04 14.61
C LYS A 43 5.64 9.13 15.15
N ALA A 44 6.55 9.66 14.32
CA ALA A 44 7.51 10.66 14.76
C ALA A 44 6.84 11.99 15.13
N PRO A 45 7.40 12.75 16.08
CA PRO A 45 6.99 14.13 16.35
C PRO A 45 6.94 14.98 15.07
N GLU A 46 5.95 15.88 14.98
CA GLU A 46 5.70 16.72 13.79
C GLU A 46 6.93 17.51 13.34
N ALA A 47 7.73 18.02 14.29
CA ALA A 47 8.96 18.77 13.98
C ALA A 47 10.04 17.93 13.27
N LEU A 48 10.00 16.60 13.39
CA LEU A 48 11.01 15.70 12.80
C LEU A 48 10.57 15.16 11.44
N LYS A 49 9.26 14.99 11.22
CA LYS A 49 8.67 14.36 10.01
C LYS A 49 9.23 14.90 8.70
N PRO A 50 9.42 16.22 8.50
CA PRO A 50 9.96 16.72 7.24
C PRO A 50 11.38 16.26 6.94
N PHE A 51 12.12 15.78 7.95
CA PHE A 51 13.54 15.45 7.84
C PHE A 51 13.83 13.95 7.89
N ILE A 52 12.86 13.13 8.29
CA ILE A 52 13.05 11.69 8.32
C ILE A 52 13.17 11.13 6.90
N GLY A 53 14.17 10.28 6.67
CA GLY A 53 14.48 9.69 5.37
C GLY A 53 15.93 9.89 4.93
N ALA A 54 16.26 9.38 3.75
CA ALA A 54 17.56 9.56 3.10
C ALA A 54 17.71 10.99 2.56
N TRP A 55 18.90 11.56 2.55
CA TRP A 55 19.24 12.89 2.04
C TRP A 55 20.62 12.80 1.44
N ASP A 56 20.85 13.61 0.43
CA ASP A 56 22.17 13.81 -0.11
C ASP A 56 22.84 15.00 0.58
N LEU A 57 24.01 14.75 1.17
CA LEU A 57 24.81 15.71 1.93
C LEU A 57 26.11 15.97 1.18
N ASP A 58 26.40 17.24 0.93
CA ASP A 58 27.64 17.69 0.30
C ASP A 58 28.28 18.84 1.09
N LYS A 59 29.59 19.00 0.91
CA LYS A 59 30.28 20.26 1.21
C LYS A 59 30.19 21.13 -0.03
N LEU A 60 29.68 22.35 0.09
CA LEU A 60 29.45 23.20 -1.07
C LEU A 60 30.75 23.48 -1.83
N GLY A 61 30.73 23.25 -3.13
CA GLY A 61 31.90 23.37 -4.00
C GLY A 61 32.84 22.16 -3.99
N ALA A 62 32.54 21.12 -3.22
CA ALA A 62 33.23 19.83 -3.33
C ALA A 62 32.60 18.96 -4.43
N ALA A 63 33.41 18.07 -5.03
CA ALA A 63 32.94 17.16 -6.06
C ALA A 63 32.25 15.90 -5.53
N ARG A 64 32.22 15.70 -4.21
CA ARG A 64 31.74 14.46 -3.59
C ARG A 64 30.58 14.73 -2.65
N GLU A 65 29.60 13.86 -2.73
CA GLU A 65 28.38 13.85 -1.95
C GLU A 65 28.26 12.53 -1.19
N CYS A 66 27.44 12.52 -0.14
CA CYS A 66 27.15 11.36 0.69
C CYS A 66 25.66 11.28 0.99
N THR A 67 25.05 10.12 0.76
CA THR A 67 23.71 9.87 1.25
C THR A 67 23.73 9.58 2.76
N VAL A 68 23.00 10.41 3.53
CA VAL A 68 22.74 10.25 4.96
C VAL A 68 21.26 9.91 5.18
N THR A 69 20.93 9.10 6.19
CA THR A 69 19.55 8.75 6.53
C THR A 69 19.24 9.17 7.95
N PHE A 70 18.25 10.05 8.10
CA PHE A 70 17.74 10.51 9.39
C PHE A 70 16.63 9.57 9.86
N GLY A 71 16.93 8.78 10.89
CA GLY A 71 16.03 7.81 11.52
C GLY A 71 15.31 8.35 12.75
N THR A 72 14.37 7.57 13.27
CA THR A 72 13.56 7.95 14.44
C THR A 72 14.03 7.32 15.74
N GLU A 73 14.88 6.31 15.68
CA GLU A 73 15.42 5.60 16.84
C GLU A 73 16.30 6.53 17.68
N ALA A 74 16.28 6.39 19.01
CA ALA A 74 17.16 7.15 19.89
C ALA A 74 18.63 6.76 19.68
N ALA A 75 19.53 7.74 19.65
CA ALA A 75 20.97 7.51 19.56
C ALA A 75 21.73 8.68 20.22
N GLY A 76 22.61 8.37 21.19
CA GLY A 76 23.33 9.41 21.93
C GLY A 76 22.39 10.43 22.55
N GLN A 77 22.68 11.72 22.33
CA GLN A 77 21.87 12.86 22.77
C GLN A 77 20.80 13.28 21.75
N GLY A 78 20.49 12.44 20.77
CA GLY A 78 19.51 12.73 19.72
C GLY A 78 18.90 11.47 19.14
N ARG A 79 18.75 11.47 17.81
CA ARG A 79 18.23 10.34 17.05
C ARG A 79 19.26 9.80 16.09
N GLN A 80 19.04 8.57 15.66
CA GLN A 80 19.96 7.84 14.82
C GLN A 80 20.10 8.48 13.44
N VAL A 81 21.34 8.69 13.04
CA VAL A 81 21.74 9.01 11.67
C VAL A 81 22.55 7.85 11.12
N ARG A 82 22.27 7.45 9.88
CA ARG A 82 22.98 6.35 9.20
C ARG A 82 23.61 6.87 7.92
N PHE A 83 24.82 6.41 7.60
CA PHE A 83 25.46 6.66 6.31
C PHE A 83 26.49 5.57 6.03
N PRO A 84 26.77 5.24 4.76
CA PRO A 84 27.82 4.30 4.40
C PRO A 84 29.18 4.71 4.98
N ALA A 85 30.02 3.73 5.34
CA ALA A 85 31.34 4.01 5.90
C ALA A 85 32.23 4.87 4.98
N THR A 86 32.03 4.78 3.65
CA THR A 86 32.73 5.57 2.63
C THR A 86 32.46 7.07 2.74
N CYS A 87 31.33 7.48 3.31
CA CYS A 87 31.00 8.88 3.51
C CYS A 87 32.03 9.63 4.35
N ARG A 88 32.68 8.96 5.32
CA ARG A 88 33.74 9.58 6.14
C ARG A 88 34.98 9.93 5.31
N ARG A 89 35.18 9.29 4.16
CA ARG A 89 36.26 9.64 3.21
C ARG A 89 35.86 10.80 2.30
N ALA A 90 34.58 10.87 1.92
CA ALA A 90 34.06 11.97 1.10
C ALA A 90 33.94 13.27 1.90
N LEU A 91 33.45 13.17 3.14
CA LEU A 91 33.19 14.27 4.07
C LEU A 91 33.79 13.93 5.44
N PRO A 92 35.08 14.24 5.68
CA PRO A 92 35.77 13.88 6.92
C PRO A 92 35.11 14.41 8.20
N ILE A 93 34.36 15.51 8.11
CA ILE A 93 33.57 16.07 9.22
C ILE A 93 32.57 15.06 9.82
N LEU A 94 32.14 14.06 9.04
CA LEU A 94 31.21 13.01 9.50
C LEU A 94 31.84 11.97 10.44
N THR A 95 33.16 12.01 10.65
CA THR A 95 33.86 11.00 11.47
C THR A 95 33.34 10.95 12.91
N GLY A 96 33.00 12.11 13.49
CA GLY A 96 32.48 12.22 14.85
C GLY A 96 30.96 12.15 14.96
N VAL A 97 30.23 12.13 13.83
CA VAL A 97 28.75 12.21 13.84
C VAL A 97 28.14 10.89 14.28
N VAL A 98 27.33 10.93 15.33
CA VAL A 98 26.63 9.75 15.88
C VAL A 98 25.12 9.91 15.95
N ALA A 99 24.63 11.15 15.94
CA ALA A 99 23.22 11.45 16.09
C ALA A 99 22.80 12.66 15.27
N TRP A 100 21.50 12.89 15.17
CA TRP A 100 20.90 14.11 14.66
C TRP A 100 19.76 14.57 15.55
N ASP A 101 19.42 15.85 15.50
CA ASP A 101 18.23 16.42 16.14
C ASP A 101 17.64 17.56 15.32
N VAL A 102 16.62 18.23 15.86
CA VAL A 102 16.06 19.47 15.32
C VAL A 102 15.95 20.49 16.44
N VAL A 103 16.54 21.66 16.23
CA VAL A 103 16.44 22.82 17.13
C VAL A 103 16.03 24.02 16.28
N ASP A 104 15.01 24.76 16.74
CA ASP A 104 14.46 25.92 16.03
C ASP A 104 14.09 25.64 14.56
N GLY A 105 13.61 24.42 14.28
CA GLY A 105 13.24 23.97 12.92
C GLY A 105 14.43 23.59 12.02
N ALA A 106 15.67 23.71 12.49
CA ALA A 106 16.88 23.33 11.77
C ALA A 106 17.42 21.99 12.26
N PRO A 107 17.64 20.99 11.39
CA PRO A 107 18.28 19.76 11.80
C PRO A 107 19.76 20.02 12.02
N ARG A 108 20.33 19.25 12.94
CA ARG A 108 21.75 19.30 13.24
C ARG A 108 22.30 17.89 13.28
N LEU A 109 23.51 17.71 12.76
CA LEU A 109 24.30 16.52 13.03
C LEU A 109 25.07 16.73 14.31
N LEU A 110 25.12 15.73 15.17
CA LEU A 110 25.68 15.81 16.52
C LEU A 110 26.85 14.84 16.68
N ASP A 111 27.85 15.26 17.44
CA ASP A 111 28.93 14.38 17.87
C ASP A 111 28.54 13.49 19.07
N GLY A 112 29.49 12.66 19.53
CA GLY A 112 29.31 11.79 20.70
C GLY A 112 28.98 12.49 22.01
N HIS A 113 29.22 13.80 22.09
CA HIS A 113 28.92 14.65 23.25
C HIS A 113 27.64 15.48 23.07
N GLY A 114 26.92 15.32 21.95
CA GLY A 114 25.74 16.10 21.62
C GLY A 114 26.06 17.52 21.10
N LYS A 115 27.32 17.81 20.78
CA LYS A 115 27.69 19.10 20.18
C LYS A 115 27.34 19.11 18.69
N PRO A 116 26.81 20.23 18.17
CA PRO A 116 26.50 20.34 16.74
C PRO A 116 27.78 20.33 15.89
N VAL A 117 27.82 19.39 14.94
CA VAL A 117 28.87 19.23 13.93
C VAL A 117 28.52 19.99 12.64
N ILE A 118 27.26 19.91 12.20
CA ILE A 118 26.69 20.70 11.09
C ILE A 118 25.29 21.16 11.49
N VAL A 119 24.96 22.43 11.26
CA VAL A 119 23.63 23.02 11.53
C VAL A 119 23.01 23.53 10.23
N PHE A 120 21.86 22.98 9.82
CA PHE A 120 21.20 23.33 8.55
C PHE A 120 20.05 24.33 8.73
N SER A 121 20.38 25.57 9.10
CA SER A 121 19.39 26.64 9.32
C SER A 121 19.01 27.43 8.06
N GLY A 122 19.80 27.34 6.98
CA GLY A 122 19.56 28.06 5.74
C GLY A 122 18.57 27.33 4.83
N LYS A 123 17.70 28.09 4.13
CA LYS A 123 16.82 27.53 3.09
C LYS A 123 17.61 27.26 1.80
N ALA A 124 17.26 26.19 1.09
CA ALA A 124 17.62 25.95 -0.31
C ALA A 124 16.38 25.43 -1.06
N ASP A 125 16.38 25.49 -2.39
CA ASP A 125 15.29 24.97 -3.21
C ASP A 125 15.82 23.98 -4.27
N PRO A 126 15.56 22.67 -4.12
CA PRO A 126 15.05 22.02 -2.91
C PRO A 126 16.11 21.92 -1.80
N GLY A 127 15.69 21.67 -0.56
CA GLY A 127 16.59 21.30 0.53
C GLY A 127 17.03 22.42 1.46
N ARG A 128 18.24 22.31 2.02
CA ARG A 128 18.79 23.28 2.98
C ARG A 128 20.28 23.51 2.88
N ARG A 129 20.70 24.64 3.42
CA ARG A 129 22.10 25.01 3.62
C ARG A 129 22.46 24.98 5.10
N GLY A 130 23.69 24.63 5.41
CA GLY A 130 24.18 24.59 6.78
C GLY A 130 25.63 24.99 6.94
N LYS A 131 26.02 25.25 8.19
CA LYS A 131 27.40 25.58 8.57
C LYS A 131 27.99 24.43 9.37
N GLY A 132 29.17 23.97 8.96
CA GLY A 132 29.96 22.99 9.70
C GLY A 132 30.79 23.64 10.80
N SER A 133 31.15 22.83 11.81
CA SER A 133 32.11 23.20 12.85
C SER A 133 33.53 23.48 12.32
N ASP A 134 33.82 23.03 11.09
CA ASP A 134 35.03 23.35 10.34
C ASP A 134 34.96 24.71 9.61
N GLY A 135 33.85 25.44 9.75
CA GLY A 135 33.60 26.72 9.08
C GLY A 135 33.19 26.60 7.61
N ALA A 136 33.10 25.40 7.04
CA ALA A 136 32.65 25.20 5.67
C ALA A 136 31.12 25.21 5.55
N ASP A 137 30.62 25.52 4.36
CA ASP A 137 29.20 25.46 4.04
C ASP A 137 28.84 24.07 3.49
N TYR A 138 27.67 23.59 3.88
CA TYR A 138 27.15 22.26 3.53
C TYR A 138 25.74 22.36 2.93
N GLY A 139 25.42 21.45 2.02
CA GLY A 139 24.09 21.27 1.44
C GLY A 139 23.41 20.01 1.96
N LEU A 140 22.09 20.04 2.02
CA LEU A 140 21.26 18.87 2.31
C LEU A 140 20.12 18.83 1.28
N ASP A 141 20.28 18.00 0.25
CA ASP A 141 19.37 17.90 -0.89
C ASP A 141 18.39 16.73 -0.69
N PRO A 142 17.07 16.97 -0.82
CA PRO A 142 16.10 15.93 -0.67
C PRO A 142 15.77 15.15 -1.95
N THR A 143 16.23 15.63 -3.10
CA THR A 143 15.82 15.19 -4.43
C THR A 143 16.08 13.69 -4.61
N GLY A 144 15.14 12.99 -5.25
CA GLY A 144 15.27 11.55 -5.50
C GLY A 144 15.00 10.63 -4.29
N HIS A 145 14.81 11.17 -3.08
CA HIS A 145 14.51 10.38 -1.89
C HIS A 145 13.05 10.48 -1.45
N VAL A 146 12.50 9.34 -0.99
CA VAL A 146 11.17 9.29 -0.38
C VAL A 146 11.18 10.06 0.94
N ARG A 147 10.22 10.96 1.09
CA ARG A 147 10.01 11.75 2.30
C ARG A 147 8.85 11.19 3.09
N ALA A 148 8.94 11.26 4.41
CA ALA A 148 7.81 11.03 5.31
C ALA A 148 6.77 12.15 5.23
N GLN A 149 6.62 12.81 4.06
CA GLN A 149 5.66 13.90 3.89
C GLN A 149 4.33 13.45 4.45
N GLN A 150 3.76 14.36 5.24
CA GLN A 150 2.46 14.20 5.88
C GLN A 150 1.51 13.66 4.81
N ARG A 151 1.12 12.38 4.91
CA ARG A 151 0.03 11.88 4.10
C ARG A 151 -1.11 12.89 4.31
N PRO A 152 -1.68 13.47 3.23
CA PRO A 152 -2.82 14.35 3.38
C PRO A 152 -3.85 13.65 4.29
N ALA A 153 -4.45 14.40 5.22
CA ALA A 153 -5.46 13.84 6.10
C ALA A 153 -6.44 13.00 5.25
N PRO A 154 -6.75 11.75 5.66
CA PRO A 154 -7.53 10.85 4.84
C PRO A 154 -8.81 11.55 4.40
N ALA A 155 -9.04 11.58 3.09
CA ALA A 155 -10.21 12.25 2.53
C ALA A 155 -11.49 11.63 3.11
N GLY A 156 -12.59 12.39 3.13
CA GLY A 156 -13.87 11.90 3.65
C GLY A 156 -14.31 10.55 3.04
N ALA A 157 -13.98 10.31 1.77
CA ALA A 157 -14.23 9.03 1.10
C ALA A 157 -13.43 7.86 1.70
N GLU A 158 -12.17 8.08 2.08
CA GLU A 158 -11.32 7.05 2.71
C GLU A 158 -11.80 6.72 4.13
N LEU A 159 -12.22 7.75 4.87
CA LEU A 159 -12.82 7.58 6.18
C LEU A 159 -14.15 6.80 6.10
N ALA A 160 -15.00 7.14 5.13
CA ALA A 160 -16.27 6.44 4.90
C ALA A 160 -16.05 4.97 4.47
N ALA A 161 -15.09 4.69 3.59
CA ALA A 161 -14.74 3.33 3.20
C ALA A 161 -14.20 2.51 4.38
N THR A 162 -13.35 3.12 5.22
CA THR A 162 -12.83 2.50 6.44
C THR A 162 -13.95 2.20 7.42
N ALA A 163 -14.92 3.10 7.57
CA ALA A 163 -16.08 2.89 8.41
C ALA A 163 -16.96 1.73 7.87
N ALA A 164 -17.22 1.70 6.56
CA ALA A 164 -18.01 0.65 5.92
C ALA A 164 -17.37 -0.75 6.00
N ALA A 165 -16.03 -0.81 6.13
CA ALA A 165 -15.27 -2.05 6.28
C ALA A 165 -15.30 -2.64 7.69
N ARG A 166 -15.75 -1.88 8.70
CA ARG A 166 -15.83 -2.38 10.07
C ARG A 166 -17.02 -3.34 10.20
N PRO A 167 -16.83 -4.55 10.76
CA PRO A 167 -17.94 -5.41 11.12
C PRO A 167 -18.89 -4.69 12.09
N THR A 168 -20.18 -4.80 11.84
CA THR A 168 -21.22 -4.18 12.68
C THR A 168 -21.32 -4.96 13.99
N VAL A 169 -21.29 -4.31 15.15
CA VAL A 169 -21.59 -4.99 16.42
C VAL A 169 -23.08 -5.32 16.44
N VAL A 170 -23.42 -6.61 16.55
CA VAL A 170 -24.81 -7.08 16.59
C VAL A 170 -25.30 -7.04 18.03
N ASP A 171 -26.40 -6.33 18.27
CA ASP A 171 -27.16 -6.46 19.52
C ASP A 171 -27.98 -7.76 19.47
N PRO A 172 -27.75 -8.73 20.38
CA PRO A 172 -28.49 -9.99 20.41
C PRO A 172 -30.01 -9.80 20.52
N ALA A 173 -30.49 -8.72 21.11
CA ALA A 173 -31.93 -8.44 21.24
C ALA A 173 -32.57 -8.02 19.91
N SER A 174 -31.77 -7.49 18.97
CA SER A 174 -32.25 -7.04 17.65
C SER A 174 -32.38 -8.17 16.64
N ALA A 175 -31.68 -9.29 16.86
CA ALA A 175 -31.63 -10.39 15.90
C ALA A 175 -32.79 -11.38 16.08
N PRO A 176 -33.33 -11.98 14.99
CA PRO A 176 -34.42 -12.95 15.08
C PRO A 176 -34.03 -14.19 15.90
N ALA A 177 -35.01 -14.79 16.57
CA ALA A 177 -34.80 -16.09 17.20
C ALA A 177 -34.40 -17.14 16.15
N ALA A 178 -33.43 -18.00 16.45
CA ALA A 178 -32.86 -18.96 15.50
C ALA A 178 -33.90 -19.83 14.80
N THR A 179 -34.95 -20.24 15.53
CA THR A 179 -36.08 -21.03 15.01
C THR A 179 -36.90 -20.32 13.95
N THR A 180 -36.80 -18.99 13.86
CA THR A 180 -37.53 -18.16 12.90
C THR A 180 -36.71 -17.84 11.65
N VAL A 181 -35.44 -18.21 11.58
CA VAL A 181 -34.56 -17.94 10.43
C VAL A 181 -34.85 -18.84 9.20
N PRO A 182 -35.23 -20.12 9.34
CA PRO A 182 -35.61 -20.91 8.17
C PRO A 182 -36.81 -20.31 7.41
N GLY A 183 -36.80 -20.41 6.09
CA GLY A 183 -37.89 -19.92 5.23
C GLY A 183 -37.45 -19.45 3.85
N ARG A 184 -38.38 -18.82 3.13
CA ARG A 184 -38.14 -18.21 1.81
C ARG A 184 -37.79 -16.73 1.97
N TYR A 185 -36.86 -16.25 1.16
CA TYR A 185 -36.35 -14.89 1.22
C TYR A 185 -36.34 -14.27 -0.17
N THR A 186 -36.70 -12.99 -0.27
CA THR A 186 -36.34 -12.18 -1.43
C THR A 186 -34.92 -11.66 -1.25
N VAL A 187 -34.15 -11.68 -2.33
CA VAL A 187 -32.78 -11.19 -2.39
C VAL A 187 -32.75 -9.87 -3.13
N MET A 188 -32.14 -8.86 -2.55
CA MET A 188 -32.14 -7.49 -3.06
C MET A 188 -30.73 -6.92 -3.18
N ARG A 189 -30.49 -6.13 -4.22
CA ARG A 189 -29.29 -5.26 -4.38
C ARG A 189 -29.56 -3.82 -3.98
N GLN A 190 -30.82 -3.40 -4.06
CA GLN A 190 -31.32 -2.10 -3.61
C GLN A 190 -32.59 -2.35 -2.78
N VAL A 191 -32.81 -1.55 -1.74
CA VAL A 191 -33.97 -1.70 -0.85
C VAL A 191 -35.26 -1.66 -1.68
N GLY A 192 -36.13 -2.66 -1.49
CA GLY A 192 -37.41 -2.76 -2.19
C GLY A 192 -37.32 -3.21 -3.65
N ARG A 193 -36.14 -3.59 -4.15
CA ARG A 193 -35.96 -4.16 -5.51
C ARG A 193 -35.46 -5.59 -5.42
N ASP A 194 -36.40 -6.52 -5.52
CA ASP A 194 -36.12 -7.96 -5.54
C ASP A 194 -35.44 -8.37 -6.85
N VAL A 195 -34.41 -9.21 -6.73
CA VAL A 195 -33.62 -9.71 -7.86
C VAL A 195 -33.84 -11.21 -8.06
N CYS A 196 -33.84 -11.99 -6.98
CA CYS A 196 -34.22 -13.40 -6.99
C CYS A 196 -34.67 -13.86 -5.60
N LYS A 197 -34.90 -15.17 -5.42
CA LYS A 197 -35.34 -15.74 -4.14
C LYS A 197 -34.38 -16.84 -3.66
N LEU A 198 -34.27 -16.98 -2.34
CA LEU A 198 -33.50 -18.03 -1.67
C LEU A 198 -34.40 -18.79 -0.71
N VAL A 199 -34.15 -20.10 -0.56
CA VAL A 199 -34.69 -20.91 0.52
C VAL A 199 -33.58 -21.17 1.54
N LEU A 200 -33.83 -20.83 2.80
CA LEU A 200 -33.05 -21.28 3.95
C LEU A 200 -33.77 -22.48 4.56
N SER A 201 -33.31 -23.69 4.24
CA SER A 201 -33.96 -24.93 4.70
C SER A 201 -33.44 -25.36 6.06
N THR A 202 -34.14 -26.29 6.71
CA THR A 202 -33.67 -26.99 7.94
C THR A 202 -32.94 -28.29 7.63
N SER A 203 -32.74 -28.62 6.35
CA SER A 203 -32.01 -29.82 5.95
C SER A 203 -30.51 -29.64 6.25
N PRO A 204 -29.83 -30.63 6.84
CA PRO A 204 -28.39 -30.56 7.04
C PRO A 204 -27.64 -30.36 5.72
N SER A 205 -26.56 -29.57 5.74
CA SER A 205 -25.65 -29.44 4.60
C SER A 205 -24.38 -30.29 4.80
N ALA A 206 -23.56 -30.40 3.75
CA ALA A 206 -22.23 -30.98 3.85
C ALA A 206 -21.24 -30.13 4.69
N ASN A 207 -21.57 -28.87 4.99
CA ASN A 207 -20.78 -28.01 5.86
C ASN A 207 -21.20 -28.24 7.32
N ALA A 208 -20.23 -28.54 8.18
CA ALA A 208 -20.48 -28.80 9.60
C ALA A 208 -21.21 -27.63 10.28
N GLY A 209 -22.27 -27.93 11.01
CA GLY A 209 -23.08 -26.92 11.73
C GLY A 209 -23.88 -25.97 10.82
N ALA A 210 -24.06 -26.30 9.55
CA ALA A 210 -24.81 -25.50 8.59
C ALA A 210 -25.92 -26.31 7.91
N PHE A 211 -26.94 -25.60 7.45
CA PHE A 211 -28.12 -26.14 6.78
C PHE A 211 -28.12 -25.78 5.30
N ALA A 212 -28.85 -26.52 4.47
CA ALA A 212 -28.86 -26.30 3.03
C ALA A 212 -29.59 -24.99 2.68
N THR A 213 -29.03 -24.25 1.73
CA THR A 213 -29.72 -23.14 1.04
C THR A 213 -29.62 -23.34 -0.46
N SER A 214 -30.61 -22.84 -1.19
CA SER A 214 -30.64 -22.87 -2.65
C SER A 214 -31.47 -21.72 -3.20
N PHE A 215 -31.28 -21.42 -4.48
CA PHE A 215 -32.18 -20.52 -5.18
C PHE A 215 -33.57 -21.14 -5.30
N ASP A 216 -34.56 -20.29 -5.10
CA ASP A 216 -35.97 -20.60 -5.33
C ASP A 216 -36.34 -20.12 -6.73
N GLY A 217 -35.98 -20.96 -7.72
CA GLY A 217 -36.10 -20.65 -9.15
C GLY A 217 -34.83 -20.03 -9.75
N LEU A 218 -35.00 -19.30 -10.86
CA LEU A 218 -33.90 -18.64 -11.57
C LEU A 218 -33.41 -17.40 -10.81
N CYS A 219 -32.10 -17.18 -10.80
CA CYS A 219 -31.50 -15.94 -10.29
C CYS A 219 -30.73 -15.22 -11.41
N PRO A 220 -31.17 -14.03 -11.86
CA PRO A 220 -30.50 -13.28 -12.93
C PRO A 220 -29.24 -12.55 -12.46
N ASP A 221 -28.99 -12.50 -11.15
CA ASP A 221 -27.81 -11.83 -10.59
C ASP A 221 -26.54 -12.67 -10.78
N THR A 222 -25.64 -12.18 -11.65
CA THR A 222 -24.39 -12.88 -11.97
C THR A 222 -23.49 -13.06 -10.74
N GLY A 223 -23.44 -12.08 -9.83
CA GLY A 223 -22.60 -12.18 -8.63
C GLY A 223 -23.08 -13.29 -7.69
N LEU A 224 -24.40 -13.45 -7.54
CA LEU A 224 -25.00 -14.50 -6.72
C LEU A 224 -24.91 -15.87 -7.38
N THR A 225 -25.04 -15.97 -8.70
CA THR A 225 -24.85 -17.25 -9.40
C THR A 225 -23.39 -17.71 -9.33
N ILE A 226 -22.42 -16.79 -9.41
CA ILE A 226 -21.00 -17.08 -9.18
C ILE A 226 -20.75 -17.49 -7.73
N PHE A 227 -21.33 -16.77 -6.77
CA PHE A 227 -21.24 -17.13 -5.34
C PHE A 227 -21.85 -18.52 -5.09
N SER A 228 -22.97 -18.85 -5.75
CA SER A 228 -23.64 -20.15 -5.69
C SER A 228 -23.84 -20.62 -4.24
N PRO A 229 -24.75 -19.98 -3.49
CA PRO A 229 -24.98 -20.33 -2.09
C PRO A 229 -25.53 -21.77 -2.00
N VAL A 230 -24.91 -22.60 -1.15
CA VAL A 230 -25.30 -24.00 -0.94
C VAL A 230 -25.57 -24.34 0.52
N ALA A 231 -25.01 -23.56 1.46
CA ALA A 231 -25.29 -23.72 2.88
C ALA A 231 -25.48 -22.37 3.58
N TRP A 232 -26.14 -22.39 4.73
CA TRP A 232 -26.30 -21.25 5.62
C TRP A 232 -26.09 -21.67 7.07
N ARG A 233 -25.61 -20.74 7.89
CA ARG A 233 -25.38 -20.93 9.33
C ARG A 233 -25.88 -19.71 10.09
N TYR A 234 -26.37 -19.91 11.30
CA TYR A 234 -26.81 -18.81 12.16
C TYR A 234 -26.16 -18.93 13.54
N GLU A 235 -25.45 -17.89 13.95
CA GLU A 235 -24.68 -17.87 15.19
C GLU A 235 -24.70 -16.46 15.78
N ALA A 236 -25.10 -16.33 17.04
CA ALA A 236 -25.08 -15.07 17.79
C ALA A 236 -25.65 -13.85 17.04
N GLY A 237 -26.77 -14.02 16.34
CA GLY A 237 -27.42 -12.92 15.62
C GLY A 237 -26.92 -12.68 14.19
N ARG A 238 -25.95 -13.48 13.72
CA ARG A 238 -25.36 -13.37 12.38
C ARG A 238 -25.77 -14.54 11.50
N LEU A 239 -26.22 -14.22 10.30
CA LEU A 239 -26.51 -15.19 9.26
C LEU A 239 -25.29 -15.27 8.32
N GLU A 240 -24.70 -16.43 8.18
CA GLU A 240 -23.63 -16.70 7.21
C GLU A 240 -24.22 -17.48 6.04
N LEU A 241 -24.07 -16.97 4.82
CA LEU A 241 -24.26 -17.75 3.59
C LEU A 241 -22.91 -18.32 3.15
N ILE A 242 -22.90 -19.57 2.73
CA ILE A 242 -21.71 -20.33 2.34
C ILE A 242 -21.86 -20.75 0.88
N ALA A 243 -20.93 -20.30 0.05
CA ALA A 243 -20.79 -20.65 -1.35
C ALA A 243 -20.40 -22.12 -1.51
N ARG A 244 -20.69 -22.69 -2.69
CA ARG A 244 -20.18 -24.00 -3.10
C ARG A 244 -18.66 -24.12 -2.97
N LYS A 245 -17.93 -23.03 -3.23
CA LYS A 245 -16.46 -22.95 -3.14
C LYS A 245 -15.95 -22.57 -1.74
N GLY A 246 -16.81 -22.56 -0.71
CA GLY A 246 -16.43 -22.24 0.67
C GLY A 246 -16.31 -20.76 1.01
N HIS A 247 -16.46 -19.85 0.03
CA HIS A 247 -16.54 -18.41 0.30
C HIS A 247 -17.76 -18.10 1.16
N LYS A 248 -17.61 -17.13 2.06
CA LYS A 248 -18.64 -16.80 3.05
C LYS A 248 -19.07 -15.35 2.89
N ILE A 249 -20.36 -15.12 3.04
CA ILE A 249 -20.94 -13.80 3.19
C ILE A 249 -21.67 -13.78 4.52
N GLU A 250 -21.27 -12.87 5.39
CA GLU A 250 -21.95 -12.64 6.64
C GLU A 250 -23.02 -11.56 6.48
N LEU A 251 -24.13 -11.73 7.16
CA LEU A 251 -25.24 -10.80 7.20
C LEU A 251 -25.68 -10.53 8.63
N VAL A 252 -26.01 -9.27 8.89
CA VAL A 252 -26.59 -8.80 10.15
C VAL A 252 -28.05 -8.42 9.94
N PHE A 253 -28.87 -8.58 10.97
CA PHE A 253 -30.27 -8.18 10.92
C PHE A 253 -30.41 -6.72 11.32
N GLU A 254 -31.02 -5.91 10.45
CA GLU A 254 -31.20 -4.48 10.65
C GLU A 254 -32.50 -4.05 9.96
N GLY A 255 -33.38 -3.34 10.66
CA GLY A 255 -34.62 -2.80 10.07
C GLY A 255 -35.56 -3.84 9.45
N GLY A 256 -35.61 -5.06 10.00
CA GLY A 256 -36.50 -6.13 9.51
C GLY A 256 -35.96 -6.93 8.33
N GLN A 257 -34.70 -6.73 7.93
CA GLN A 257 -34.05 -7.46 6.85
C GLN A 257 -32.61 -7.83 7.23
N TRP A 258 -32.08 -8.85 6.57
CA TRP A 258 -30.66 -9.17 6.63
C TRP A 258 -29.90 -8.30 5.64
N ARG A 259 -28.74 -7.78 6.02
CA ARG A 259 -27.84 -7.01 5.16
C ARG A 259 -26.43 -7.54 5.29
N LYS A 260 -25.70 -7.62 4.18
CA LYS A 260 -24.28 -7.99 4.16
C LYS A 260 -23.45 -7.11 5.10
N ASP A 261 -22.56 -7.76 5.85
CA ASP A 261 -21.62 -7.15 6.79
C ASP A 261 -20.20 -7.76 6.58
N PRO A 262 -19.13 -6.94 6.54
CA PRO A 262 -19.15 -5.49 6.44
C PRO A 262 -19.79 -5.01 5.11
N ALA A 263 -20.18 -3.73 5.06
CA ALA A 263 -20.91 -3.13 3.95
C ALA A 263 -20.04 -2.85 2.69
N VAL A 264 -19.09 -3.74 2.40
CA VAL A 264 -18.07 -3.56 1.38
C VAL A 264 -18.45 -4.26 0.07
N GLY A 265 -18.22 -3.58 -1.04
CA GLY A 265 -18.48 -4.09 -2.39
C GLY A 265 -19.97 -4.10 -2.74
N ALA A 266 -20.39 -5.07 -3.55
CA ALA A 266 -21.78 -5.17 -4.00
C ALA A 266 -22.74 -5.39 -2.80
N PRO A 267 -23.76 -4.52 -2.61
CA PRO A 267 -24.75 -4.67 -1.55
C PRO A 267 -25.51 -5.98 -1.69
N LEU A 268 -25.95 -6.55 -0.58
CA LEU A 268 -26.81 -7.72 -0.56
C LEU A 268 -27.73 -7.61 0.65
N MET A 269 -29.04 -7.76 0.41
CA MET A 269 -30.05 -7.80 1.46
C MET A 269 -30.97 -9.01 1.25
N LEU A 270 -31.44 -9.59 2.36
CA LEU A 270 -32.46 -10.63 2.35
C LEU A 270 -33.65 -10.19 3.19
N LYS A 271 -34.86 -10.25 2.62
CA LYS A 271 -36.09 -10.02 3.38
C LYS A 271 -36.91 -11.30 3.38
N LYS A 272 -37.37 -11.71 4.56
CA LYS A 272 -38.18 -12.92 4.68
C LYS A 272 -39.51 -12.70 3.96
N VAL A 273 -39.90 -13.67 3.13
CA VAL A 273 -41.24 -13.72 2.54
C VAL A 273 -42.20 -14.20 3.63
N PRO A 274 -43.37 -13.54 3.81
CA PRO A 274 -44.40 -13.98 4.73
C PRO A 274 -44.83 -15.43 4.52
#